data_AF-A0A6J6PJ21-F1
#
_entry.id   AF-A0A6J6PJ21-F1
#
_cell.length_a   1.000
_cell.length_b   1.000
_cell.length_c   1.000
_cell.angle_alpha   90.00
_cell.angle_beta   90.00
_cell.angle_gamma   90.00
#
_symmetry.space_group_name_H-M   'P 1'
#
loop_
_entity.id
_entity.type
_entity.pdbx_description
1 polymer ?
#
loop_
_entity_poly.entity_id
_entity_poly.type
_entity_poly.pdbx_seq_one_letter_code
_entity_poly.pdbx_strand_id
1 'polypeptide(L)' 'MWTMQFLIAAVLVAVVVAASLILQRRRTDDPPTQNRWQAPAQLDRADFADALCDWVIVTFTS' A
#
# COMPACT_ATOMS: atom_id res chain seq x y z
N MET A 1 -12.36 -26.61 -36.80
CA MET A 1 -11.36 -26.60 -35.72
C MET A 1 -10.92 -25.17 -35.34
N TRP A 2 -10.57 -24.32 -36.31
CA TRP A 2 -10.09 -22.95 -36.07
C TRP A 2 -11.10 -22.00 -35.40
N THR A 3 -12.38 -22.06 -35.80
CA THR A 3 -13.44 -21.21 -35.24
C THR A 3 -13.61 -21.37 -33.74
N MET A 4 -13.52 -22.61 -33.25
CA MET A 4 -13.64 -22.91 -31.82
C MET A 4 -12.45 -22.37 -31.01
N GLN A 5 -11.25 -22.39 -31.58
CA GLN A 5 -10.06 -21.79 -30.95
C GLN A 5 -10.20 -20.27 -30.82
N PHE A 6 -10.72 -19.59 -31.85
CA PHE A 6 -10.97 -18.15 -31.78
C PHE A 6 -12.05 -17.79 -30.76
N LEU A 7 -13.11 -18.60 -30.65
CA LEU A 7 -14.14 -18.40 -29.63
C LEU A 7 -13.57 -18.55 -28.21
N ILE A 8 -12.76 -19.60 -27.98
CA ILE A 8 -12.10 -19.81 -26.69
C ILE A 8 -11.17 -18.64 -26.36
N ALA A 9 -10.35 -18.20 -27.32
CA ALA A 9 -9.45 -17.06 -27.13
C ALA A 9 -10.22 -15.77 -26.81
N ALA A 10 -11.32 -15.50 -27.51
CA ALA A 10 -12.16 -14.34 -27.26
C ALA A 10 -12.77 -14.35 -25.85
N VAL A 11 -13.26 -15.51 -25.39
CA VAL A 11 -13.80 -15.67 -24.04
C VAL A 11 -12.72 -15.44 -22.98
N LEU A 12 -11.52 -15.99 -23.16
CA LEU A 12 -10.40 -15.79 -22.23
C LEU A 12 -10.02 -14.31 -22.12
N VAL A 13 -9.89 -13.62 -23.25
CA VAL A 13 -9.59 -12.17 -23.27
C VAL A 13 -10.68 -11.39 -22.54
N ALA A 14 -11.96 -11.70 -22.78
CA ALA A 14 -13.06 -11.03 -22.11
C ALA A 14 -13.02 -11.24 -20.58
N VAL A 15 -12.71 -12.45 -20.11
CA VAL A 15 -12.58 -12.77 -18.69
C VAL A 15 -11.43 -11.98 -18.05
N VAL A 16 -10.27 -11.91 -18.71
CA VAL A 16 -9.11 -11.15 -18.22
C VAL A 16 -9.44 -9.67 -18.10
N VAL A 17 -10.03 -9.07 -19.13
CA VAL A 17 -10.42 -7.64 -19.13
C VAL A 17 -11.43 -7.35 -18.02
N ALA A 18 -12.44 -8.20 -17.85
CA ALA A 18 -13.43 -8.04 -16.78
C ALA A 18 -12.78 -8.12 -15.40
N ALA A 19 -11.91 -9.10 -15.16
CA ALA A 19 -11.19 -9.26 -13.90
C ALA A 19 -10.29 -8.04 -13.60
N SER A 20 -9.56 -7.54 -14.60
CA SER A 20 -8.73 -6.34 -14.47
C SER A 20 -9.55 -5.10 -14.12
N LEU A 21 -10.69 -4.88 -14.77
CA LEU A 21 -11.58 -3.76 -14.46
C LEU A 21 -12.17 -3.85 -13.05
N ILE A 22 -12.54 -5.05 -12.61
CA ILE A 22 -13.03 -5.28 -11.24
C ILE A 22 -11.93 -4.99 -10.22
N LEU A 23 -10.72 -5.50 -10.46
CA LEU A 23 -9.59 -5.29 -9.56
C LEU A 23 -9.17 -3.81 -9.52
N GLN A 24 -9.15 -3.13 -10.66
CA GLN A 24 -8.84 -1.70 -10.74
C GLN A 24 -9.87 -0.85 -9.98
N ARG A 25 -11.16 -1.16 -10.14
CA ARG A 25 -12.22 -0.49 -9.37
C ARG A 25 -12.08 -0.71 -7.86
N ARG A 26 -11.63 -1.91 -7.45
CA ARG A 26 -11.39 -2.25 -6.03
C ARG A 26 -10.10 -1.65 -5.48
N ARG A 27 -9.08 -1.37 -6.30
CA ARG A 27 -7.81 -0.76 -5.90
C ARG A 27 -7.91 0.74 -5.59
N THR A 28 -8.98 1.42 -5.98
CA THR A 28 -9.27 2.78 -5.51
C THR A 28 -9.38 2.83 -3.98
N ASP A 29 -9.73 1.70 -3.35
CA ASP A 29 -9.85 1.54 -1.90
C ASP A 29 -8.60 0.92 -1.27
N ASP A 30 -7.41 0.98 -1.88
CA ASP A 30 -6.18 0.68 -1.15
C ASP A 30 -6.04 1.74 -0.03
N PRO A 31 -6.13 1.35 1.26
CA PRO A 31 -6.15 2.31 2.35
C PRO A 31 -4.86 3.11 2.36
N PRO A 32 -4.90 4.39 2.76
CA PRO A 32 -3.73 5.25 2.77
C PRO A 32 -2.66 4.60 3.66
N THR A 33 -1.62 4.07 3.04
CA THR A 33 -0.37 3.70 3.72
C THR A 33 0.37 4.92 4.26
N GLN A 34 -0.17 6.12 4.00
CA GLN A 34 0.23 7.36 4.62
C GLN A 34 -0.31 7.40 6.04
N ASN A 35 0.58 7.13 6.99
CA ASN A 35 0.39 7.40 8.41
C ASN A 35 -0.22 8.80 8.57
N ARG A 36 -1.42 8.91 9.16
CA ARG A 36 -2.18 10.17 9.26
C ARG A 36 -1.51 11.21 10.19
N TRP A 37 -0.34 10.87 10.73
CA TRP A 37 0.43 11.67 11.67
C TRP A 37 1.84 11.90 11.14
N GLN A 38 2.27 13.16 11.15
CA GLN A 38 3.65 13.56 10.85
C GLN A 38 4.53 13.29 12.08
N ALA A 39 4.83 12.02 12.34
CA ALA A 39 5.88 11.66 13.28
C ALA A 39 7.22 11.56 12.53
N PRO A 40 8.34 12.00 13.12
CA PRO A 40 9.67 11.79 12.54
C PRO A 40 9.92 10.31 12.26
N ALA A 41 10.50 10.01 11.10
CA ALA A 41 10.89 8.64 10.75
C ALA A 41 12.12 8.15 11.54
N GLN A 42 12.88 9.08 12.12
CA GLN A 42 14.09 8.79 12.87
C GLN A 42 14.15 9.69 14.10
N LEU A 43 14.65 9.11 15.20
CA LEU A 43 14.89 9.79 16.47
C LEU A 43 16.36 9.57 16.83
N ASP A 44 17.14 10.63 16.99
CA ASP A 44 18.53 10.55 17.46
C ASP A 44 18.57 10.79 18.97
N ARG A 45 19.31 9.94 19.70
CA ARG A 45 19.46 10.08 21.15
C ARG A 45 20.30 11.31 21.52
N ALA A 46 21.22 11.74 20.65
CA ALA A 46 22.08 12.89 20.90
C ALA A 46 21.34 14.23 20.92
N ASP A 47 20.11 14.28 20.40
CA ASP A 47 19.27 15.47 20.39
C ASP A 47 18.61 15.76 21.75
N PHE A 48 18.65 14.81 22.69
CA PHE A 48 18.03 14.95 24.01
C PHE A 48 19.05 15.34 25.09
N ALA A 49 18.59 16.15 26.04
CA ALA A 49 19.39 16.47 27.22
C ALA A 49 19.70 15.19 28.00
N ASP A 50 20.98 14.99 28.30
CA ASP A 50 21.51 13.78 28.94
C ASP A 50 21.31 12.49 28.12
N ALA A 51 21.99 12.43 26.98
CA ALA A 51 22.00 11.29 26.07
C ALA A 51 22.52 9.97 26.68
N LEU A 52 23.04 9.99 27.92
CA LEU A 52 23.53 8.82 28.65
C LEU A 52 22.51 8.25 29.65
N CYS A 53 21.31 8.83 29.74
CA CYS A 53 20.25 8.26 30.57
C CYS A 53 19.81 6.87 30.08
N ASP A 54 19.36 6.03 31.01
CA ASP A 54 19.03 4.61 30.75
C ASP A 54 17.80 4.47 29.83
N TRP A 55 16.86 5.42 29.89
CA TRP A 55 15.64 5.42 29.08
C TRP A 55 15.24 6.84 28.64
N VAL A 56 14.83 6.97 27.38
CA VAL A 56 14.27 8.20 26.79
C VAL A 56 12.84 7.92 26.34
N ILE A 57 11.87 8.69 26.83
CA ILE A 57 10.45 8.59 26.46
C ILE A 57 10.07 9.85 25.67
N VAL A 58 9.58 9.66 24.44
CA VAL A 58 9.17 10.76 23.54
C VAL A 58 7.73 10.55 23.11
N THR A 59 6.88 11.57 23.29
CA THR A 59 5.47 11.53 22.92
C THR A 59 5.21 12.52 21.79
N PHE A 60 4.69 12.03 20.66
CA PHE A 60 4.22 12.86 19.56
C PHE A 60 2.70 13.00 19.65
N THR A 61 2.21 14.24 19.80
CA THR A 61 0.78 14.57 19.78
C THR A 61 0.48 15.51 18.62
N SER A 62 -0.72 15.41 18.05
CA SER A 62 -1.30 16.44 17.17
C SER A 62 -1.75 17.66 17.94
#